data_AF-A0A4V3C2V2-F1
#
_entry.id   AF-A0A4V3C2V2-F1
#
_cell.length_a   1.000
_cell.length_b   1.000
_cell.length_c   1.000
_cell.angle_alpha   90.00
_cell.angle_beta   90.00
_cell.angle_gamma   90.00
#
_symmetry.space_group_name_H-M   'P 1'
#
loop_
_entity.id
_entity.type
_entity.pdbx_description
1 polymer ?
#
loop_
_entity_poly.entity_id
_entity_poly.type
_entity_poly.pdbx_seq_one_letter_code
_entity_poly.pdbx_strand_id
1 'polypeptide(L)'
;MKYIEEPDITLEMLINVGLIDVGTILYASSDNAVTAILNVDGSITLTLNGLTKKYPYPSGAARAIRGVSISGWVFWRVKENNQFIELLKIKKRYLDL
;
A
#
# COMPACT_ATOMS: atom_id res chain seq x y z
N MET A 1 -22.10 7.53 23.92
CA MET A 1 -20.78 6.96 23.64
C MET A 1 -20.06 7.93 22.73
N LYS A 2 -18.93 8.52 23.14
CA LYS A 2 -18.11 9.32 22.23
C LYS A 2 -17.47 8.34 21.24
N TYR A 3 -17.75 8.51 19.96
CA TYR A 3 -17.01 7.85 18.91
C TYR A 3 -15.58 8.39 19.02
N ILE A 4 -14.65 7.56 19.48
CA ILE A 4 -13.23 7.84 19.38
C ILE A 4 -12.90 7.43 17.96
N GLU A 5 -12.70 8.40 17.06
CA GLU A 5 -12.12 8.12 15.75
C GLU A 5 -10.73 7.53 16.02
N GLU A 6 -10.60 6.21 15.89
CA GLU A 6 -9.28 5.61 15.73
C GLU A 6 -8.76 6.10 14.37
N PRO A 7 -7.62 6.80 14.32
CA PRO A 7 -7.08 7.26 13.05
C PRO A 7 -6.82 6.04 12.16
N ASP A 8 -7.41 6.06 10.96
CA ASP A 8 -7.28 4.96 10.02
C ASP A 8 -5.80 4.79 9.66
N ILE A 9 -5.23 3.60 9.88
CA ILE A 9 -3.78 3.35 9.73
C ILE A 9 -3.35 3.70 8.30
N THR A 10 -2.34 4.56 8.17
CA THR A 10 -1.77 4.98 6.90
C THR A 10 -0.48 4.22 6.58
N LEU A 11 -0.06 4.26 5.31
CA LEU A 11 1.25 3.72 4.92
C LEU A 11 2.41 4.49 5.56
N GLU A 12 2.25 5.80 5.79
CA GLU A 12 3.22 6.62 6.52
C GLU A 12 3.42 6.12 7.96
N MET A 13 2.35 5.72 8.64
CA MET A 13 2.45 5.12 9.99
C MET A 13 3.26 3.83 9.98
N LEU A 14 3.09 2.98 8.95
CA LEU A 14 3.87 1.75 8.81
C LEU A 14 5.35 2.03 8.53
N ILE A 15 5.65 3.08 7.75
CA ILE A 15 7.02 3.55 7.50
C ILE A 15 7.65 4.03 8.81
N ASN A 16 6.94 4.86 9.57
CA ASN A 16 7.46 5.48 10.79
C ASN A 16 7.84 4.46 11.89
N VAL A 17 7.19 3.29 11.92
CA VAL A 17 7.53 2.20 12.85
C VAL A 17 8.48 1.16 12.26
N GLY A 18 8.95 1.34 11.01
CA GLY A 18 9.89 0.44 10.36
C GLY A 18 9.30 -0.91 9.91
N LEU A 19 7.97 -0.99 9.75
CA LEU A 19 7.33 -2.21 9.21
C LEU A 19 7.44 -2.31 7.69
N ILE A 20 7.76 -1.21 7.01
CA ILE A 20 7.97 -1.11 5.56
C ILE A 20 8.89 0.07 5.27
N ASP A 21 9.82 -0.08 4.33
CA ASP A 21 10.80 0.97 4.03
C ASP A 21 10.33 1.91 2.91
N VAL A 22 10.81 3.16 2.94
CA VAL A 22 10.66 4.10 1.81
C VAL A 22 11.34 3.54 0.56
N GLY A 23 10.69 3.68 -0.60
CA GLY A 23 11.16 3.11 -1.85
C GLY A 23 10.80 1.64 -2.05
N THR A 24 10.08 1.03 -1.09
CA THR A 24 9.59 -0.35 -1.23
C THR A 24 8.77 -0.50 -2.50
N ILE A 25 9.07 -1.56 -3.27
CA ILE A 25 8.29 -1.94 -4.44
C ILE A 25 7.02 -2.66 -3.98
N LEU A 26 5.87 -2.08 -4.32
CA LEU A 26 4.56 -2.68 -4.17
C LEU A 26 4.20 -3.44 -5.44
N TYR A 27 3.72 -4.67 -5.28
CA TYR A 27 3.31 -5.57 -6.35
C TYR A 27 1.80 -5.72 -6.34
N ALA A 28 1.16 -5.55 -7.49
CA ALA A 28 -0.28 -5.78 -7.62
C ALA A 28 -0.62 -7.26 -7.40
N SER A 29 -1.73 -7.56 -6.71
CA SER A 29 -2.21 -8.93 -6.50
C SER A 29 -2.73 -9.60 -7.77
N SER A 30 -3.21 -8.79 -8.73
CA SER A 30 -3.70 -9.28 -10.01
C SER A 30 -2.60 -9.66 -11.01
N ASP A 31 -1.42 -9.02 -10.90
CA ASP A 31 -0.29 -9.24 -11.80
C ASP A 31 1.00 -8.75 -11.14
N ASN A 32 1.97 -9.65 -10.92
CA ASN A 32 3.26 -9.33 -10.30
C ASN A 32 4.13 -8.40 -11.18
N ALA A 33 3.86 -8.28 -12.47
CA ALA A 33 4.58 -7.37 -13.36
C ALA A 33 4.16 -5.92 -13.15
N VAL A 34 2.98 -5.67 -12.58
CA VAL A 34 2.50 -4.32 -12.27
C VAL A 34 3.01 -3.92 -10.89
N THR A 35 3.90 -2.93 -10.88
CA THR A 35 4.56 -2.44 -9.67
C THR A 35 4.29 -0.96 -9.42
N ALA A 36 4.47 -0.56 -8.16
CA ALA A 36 4.45 0.82 -7.73
C ALA A 36 5.52 1.06 -6.66
N ILE A 37 5.91 2.31 -6.44
CA ILE A 37 6.92 2.69 -5.45
C ILE A 37 6.23 3.38 -4.27
N LEU A 38 6.54 2.95 -3.05
CA LEU A 38 6.12 3.63 -1.84
C LEU A 38 6.99 4.86 -1.57
N ASN A 39 6.36 6.02 -1.46
CA ASN A 39 7.02 7.28 -1.14
C ASN A 39 7.10 7.52 0.37
N VAL A 40 7.95 8.47 0.77
CA VAL A 40 8.19 8.84 2.19
C VAL A 40 6.94 9.32 2.92
N ASP A 41 6.02 9.99 2.22
CA ASP A 41 4.76 10.52 2.77
C ASP A 41 3.63 9.49 2.79
N GLY A 42 3.95 8.19 2.62
CA GLY A 42 2.97 7.11 2.56
C GLY A 42 2.14 7.05 1.26
N SER A 43 2.38 7.94 0.31
CA SER A 43 1.74 7.89 -1.01
C SER A 43 2.41 6.84 -1.91
N ILE A 44 1.74 6.48 -3.00
CA ILE A 44 2.22 5.49 -3.97
C ILE A 44 2.42 6.13 -5.34
N THR A 45 3.61 5.97 -5.90
CA THR A 45 3.92 6.34 -7.28
C THR A 45 3.74 5.12 -8.18
N LEU A 46 2.74 5.17 -9.07
CA LEU A 46 2.43 4.11 -10.02
C LEU A 46 2.73 4.60 -11.44
N THR A 47 3.46 3.79 -12.21
CA THR A 47 3.66 3.99 -13.65
C THR A 47 2.84 2.96 -14.40
N LEU A 48 1.86 3.42 -15.19
CA LEU A 48 1.00 2.56 -15.99
C LEU A 48 0.89 3.14 -17.41
N ASN A 49 1.13 2.31 -18.43
CA ASN A 49 1.09 2.72 -19.84
C ASN A 49 1.96 3.95 -20.17
N GLY A 50 3.14 4.05 -19.54
CA GLY A 50 4.05 5.19 -19.70
C GLY A 50 3.65 6.47 -18.94
N LEU A 51 2.52 6.47 -18.22
CA LEU A 51 2.09 7.57 -17.38
C LEU A 51 2.42 7.30 -15.91
N THR A 52 3.18 8.21 -15.30
CA THR A 52 3.51 8.17 -13.88
C THR A 52 2.55 9.05 -13.10
N LYS A 53 1.89 8.51 -12.08
CA LYS A 53 0.98 9.26 -11.22
C LYS A 53 1.17 8.88 -9.74
N LYS A 54 1.09 9.90 -8.89
CA LYS A 54 1.14 9.78 -7.42
C LYS A 54 -0.28 9.65 -6.86
N TYR A 55 -0.48 8.71 -5.94
CA TYR A 55 -1.75 8.45 -5.27
C TYR A 55 -1.57 8.55 -3.76
N PRO A 56 -2.36 9.38 -3.05
CA PRO A 56 -2.25 9.53 -1.60
C PRO A 56 -2.66 8.26 -0.84
N TYR A 57 -3.45 7.38 -1.47
CA TYR A 57 -3.97 6.17 -0.83
C TYR A 57 -3.80 4.93 -1.71
N PRO A 58 -3.55 3.75 -1.12
CA PRO A 58 -3.35 2.50 -1.85
C PRO A 58 -4.57 2.07 -2.68
N SER A 59 -5.79 2.35 -2.21
CA SER A 59 -7.03 2.07 -2.95
C SER A 59 -7.13 2.89 -4.24
N GLY A 60 -6.65 4.14 -4.24
CA GLY A 60 -6.62 5.00 -5.43
C GLY A 60 -5.70 4.44 -6.51
N ALA A 61 -4.48 4.03 -6.13
CA ALA A 61 -3.54 3.41 -7.05
C ALA A 61 -4.07 2.07 -7.58
N ALA A 62 -4.70 1.25 -6.72
CA ALA A 62 -5.28 -0.03 -7.13
C ALA A 62 -6.46 0.14 -8.10
N ARG A 63 -7.34 1.12 -7.85
CA ARG A 63 -8.46 1.44 -8.74
C ARG A 63 -7.97 1.90 -10.12
N ALA A 64 -6.87 2.63 -10.19
CA ALA A 64 -6.29 3.05 -11.48
C ALA A 64 -5.88 1.87 -12.37
N ILE A 65 -5.55 0.71 -11.77
CA ILE A 65 -5.22 -0.52 -12.49
C ILE A 65 -6.49 -1.32 -12.81
N ARG A 66 -7.39 -1.48 -11.83
CA ARG A 66 -8.54 -2.39 -11.92
C ARG A 66 -9.78 -1.79 -12.57
N GLY A 67 -9.89 -0.46 -12.63
CA GLY A 67 -11.09 0.25 -13.10
C GLY A 67 -12.31 0.15 -12.18
N VAL A 68 -12.20 -0.56 -11.05
CA VAL A 68 -13.29 -0.78 -10.07
C VAL A 68 -12.83 -0.48 -8.65
N SER A 69 -13.79 -0.27 -7.74
CA SER A 69 -13.52 -0.15 -6.30
C SER A 69 -12.86 -1.43 -5.76
N ILE A 70 -11.70 -1.28 -5.14
CA ILE A 70 -10.96 -2.38 -4.52
C ILE A 70 -10.21 -1.89 -3.29
N SER A 71 -10.07 -2.76 -2.29
CA SER A 71 -9.24 -2.44 -1.12
C SER A 71 -7.77 -2.46 -1.50
N GLY A 72 -7.10 -1.32 -1.32
CA GLY A 72 -5.66 -1.20 -1.55
C GLY A 72 -4.82 -2.08 -0.63
N TRP A 73 -5.31 -2.37 0.56
CA TRP A 73 -4.62 -3.18 1.57
C TRP A 73 -4.46 -4.65 1.15
N VAL A 74 -5.44 -5.19 0.42
CA VAL A 74 -5.38 -6.57 -0.12
C VAL A 74 -4.79 -6.61 -1.52
N PHE A 75 -4.90 -5.51 -2.25
CA PHE A 75 -4.41 -5.44 -3.63
C PHE A 75 -2.89 -5.35 -3.70
N TRP A 76 -2.28 -4.54 -2.84
CA TRP A 76 -0.84 -4.35 -2.86
C TRP A 76 -0.11 -5.33 -1.94
N ARG A 77 1.03 -5.83 -2.42
CA ARG A 77 1.91 -6.73 -1.69
C ARG A 77 3.34 -6.22 -1.70
N VAL A 78 4.09 -6.47 -0.64
CA VAL A 78 5.54 -6.33 -0.61
C VAL A 78 6.20 -7.68 -0.81
N LYS A 79 7.47 -7.70 -1.21
CA LYS A 79 8.24 -8.93 -1.31
C LYS A 79 9.19 -9.03 -0.11
N GLU A 80 8.88 -9.90 0.84
CA GLU A 80 9.71 -10.23 2.02
C GLU A 80 10.18 -11.69 1.90
N ASN A 81 11.47 -11.99 2.03
CA ASN A 81 12.00 -13.37 2.00
C ASN A 81 11.51 -14.22 0.80
N ASN A 82 11.46 -13.60 -0.38
CA ASN A 82 10.95 -14.19 -1.63
C ASN A 82 9.45 -14.57 -1.62
N GLN A 83 8.68 -14.08 -0.66
CA GLN A 83 7.24 -14.24 -0.56
C GLN A 83 6.52 -12.91 -0.71
N PHE A 84 5.36 -12.93 -1.36
CA PHE A 84 4.50 -11.75 -1.46
C PHE A 84 3.58 -11.66 -0.25
N ILE A 85 3.69 -10.56 0.49
CA ILE A 85 2.92 -10.31 1.71
C ILE A 85 2.02 -9.10 1.47
N GLU A 86 0.72 -9.28 1.70
CA GLU A 86 -0.27 -8.19 1.57
C GLU A 86 -0.01 -7.07 2.57
N LEU A 87 -0.24 -5.83 2.14
CA LEU A 87 -0.23 -4.68 3.04
C LEU A 87 -1.21 -4.85 4.21
N LEU A 88 -2.31 -5.57 4.02
CA LEU A 88 -3.26 -5.88 5.09
C LEU A 88 -2.60 -6.68 6.22
N LYS A 89 -1.70 -7.63 5.91
CA LYS A 89 -0.98 -8.38 6.94
C LYS A 89 -0.02 -7.46 7.71
N ILE A 90 0.62 -6.52 7.02
CA ILE A 90 1.51 -5.53 7.65
C ILE A 90 0.72 -4.55 8.52
N LYS A 91 -0.45 -4.08 8.05
CA LYS A 91 -1.39 -3.27 8.84
C LYS A 91 -1.82 -4.00 10.12
N LYS A 92 -2.01 -5.33 10.08
CA LYS A 92 -2.28 -6.12 11.28
C LYS A 92 -1.09 -6.17 12.24
N ARG A 93 0.14 -6.37 11.74
CA ARG A 93 1.37 -6.30 12.56
C ARG A 93 1.47 -4.97 13.32
N TYR A 94 1.07 -3.86 12.70
CA TYR A 94 1.04 -2.54 13.36
C TYR A 94 0.05 -2.47 14.52
N LEU A 95 -1.12 -3.09 14.39
CA LEU A 95 -2.14 -3.12 15.44
C LEU A 95 -1.74 -3.99 16.65
N ASP A 96 -0.77 -4.88 16.47
CA ASP A 96 -0.25 -5.78 17.50
C ASP A 96 0.99 -5.20 18.22
N LEU A 97 1.45 -3.99 17.87
CA LEU A 97 2.55 -3.26 18.54
C LEU A 97 2.08 -2.63 19.86
#